data_AF-A0A821I4S6-F1
#
_entry.id   AF-A0A821I4S6-F1
#
_cell.length_a   1.000
_cell.length_b   1.000
_cell.length_c   1.000
_cell.angle_alpha   90.00
_cell.angle_beta   90.00
_cell.angle_gamma   90.00
#
_symmetry.space_group_name_H-M   'P 1'
#
loop_
_entity.id
_entity.type
_entity.pdbx_description
1 polymer ?
#
loop_
_entity_poly.entity_id
_entity_poly.type
_entity_poly.pdbx_seq_one_letter_code
_entity_poly.pdbx_strand_id
1 'polypeptide(L)'
;FSYIGDGDAKVFPKLLSDPPYEDVSITKIEDVNHFSKKMLHHLQKIAKSLKKNNIDGKLGIRGSGRMTKKMMINFKHYYRLAILRNKTNLGDMMRAVWAIWKHKSSSNSEPHHEWCSPSYCGYLQALEKADTLKRVLNGGSQNANESFHSILWSLAPKNRYSTGVMIDLCAAMAALIYNDGYQSIIPVLSEITGTE
;
A
#
# COMPACT_ATOMS: atom_id res chain seq x y z
N PHE A 1 -5.62 35.92 -13.14
CA PHE A 1 -6.44 34.71 -13.45
C PHE A 1 -5.56 33.64 -14.11
N SER A 2 -5.91 32.37 -13.95
CA SER A 2 -5.14 31.23 -14.47
C SER A 2 -5.72 30.71 -15.78
N TYR A 3 -4.94 30.78 -16.87
CA TYR A 3 -5.32 30.23 -18.18
C TYR A 3 -4.85 28.78 -18.32
N ILE A 4 -5.79 27.87 -18.56
CA ILE A 4 -5.50 26.46 -18.89
C ILE A 4 -5.70 26.28 -20.39
N GLY A 5 -4.62 25.93 -21.09
CA GLY A 5 -4.64 25.69 -22.53
C GLY A 5 -4.18 24.29 -22.90
N ASP A 6 -4.85 23.68 -23.89
CA ASP A 6 -4.50 22.38 -24.49
C ASP A 6 -3.14 22.40 -25.22
N GLY A 7 -2.57 23.58 -25.48
CA GLY A 7 -1.36 23.74 -26.29
C GLY A 7 -1.56 24.63 -27.51
N ASP A 8 -2.77 25.19 -27.70
CA ASP A 8 -3.01 26.17 -28.76
C ASP A 8 -2.20 27.44 -28.50
N ALA A 9 -1.08 27.55 -29.23
CA ALA A 9 -0.02 28.49 -28.94
C ALA A 9 -0.40 29.94 -29.26
N LYS A 10 -1.48 30.16 -30.03
CA LYS A 10 -1.85 31.50 -30.55
C LYS A 10 -2.81 32.27 -29.65
N VAL A 11 -3.63 31.57 -28.87
CA VAL A 11 -4.64 32.21 -28.00
C VAL A 11 -4.00 32.93 -26.82
N PHE A 12 -3.01 32.30 -26.17
CA PHE A 12 -2.36 32.89 -24.98
C PHE A 12 -1.61 34.21 -25.27
N PRO A 13 -0.78 34.32 -26.33
CA PRO A 13 -0.19 35.60 -26.72
C PRO A 13 -1.24 36.68 -27.03
N LYS A 14 -2.37 36.32 -27.66
CA LYS A 14 -3.44 37.27 -27.96
C LYS A 14 -4.12 37.78 -26.69
N LEU A 15 -4.35 36.92 -25.69
CA LEU A 15 -4.87 37.30 -24.38
C LEU A 15 -3.91 38.19 -23.58
N LEU A 16 -2.60 38.06 -23.79
CA LEU A 16 -1.60 38.96 -23.20
C LEU A 16 -1.55 40.32 -23.91
N SER A 17 -1.75 40.35 -25.24
CA SER A 17 -1.72 41.59 -26.01
C SER A 17 -3.00 42.42 -25.91
N ASP A 18 -4.13 41.77 -25.63
CA ASP A 18 -5.48 42.34 -25.70
C ASP A 18 -6.33 41.69 -24.59
N PRO A 19 -6.09 42.08 -23.32
CA PRO A 19 -6.73 41.45 -22.17
C PRO A 19 -8.21 41.82 -22.10
N PRO A 20 -9.11 40.85 -21.82
CA PRO A 20 -10.56 41.09 -21.78
C PRO A 20 -11.02 41.90 -20.55
N TYR A 21 -10.15 42.10 -19.57
CA TYR A 21 -10.44 42.82 -18.33
C TYR A 21 -9.24 43.70 -17.95
N GLU A 22 -9.50 44.90 -17.43
CA GLU A 22 -8.48 45.82 -16.94
C GLU A 22 -7.80 45.27 -15.67
N ASP A 23 -6.49 45.50 -15.53
CA ASP A 23 -5.64 45.11 -14.38
C ASP A 23 -5.58 43.60 -14.03
N VAL A 24 -5.70 42.70 -15.02
CA VAL A 24 -5.58 41.25 -14.77
C VAL A 24 -4.23 40.68 -15.22
N SER A 25 -3.46 40.14 -14.28
CA SER A 25 -2.31 39.28 -14.59
C SER A 25 -2.77 37.87 -15.00
N ILE A 26 -2.36 37.39 -16.17
CA ILE A 26 -2.71 36.06 -16.68
C ILE A 26 -1.52 35.12 -16.50
N THR A 27 -1.71 34.05 -15.72
CA THR A 27 -0.70 32.99 -15.56
C THR A 27 -1.11 31.77 -16.36
N LYS A 28 -0.21 31.28 -17.23
CA LYS A 28 -0.44 30.03 -17.97
C LYS A 28 -0.18 28.84 -17.07
N ILE A 29 -1.17 27.97 -16.94
CA ILE A 29 -1.05 26.66 -16.30
C ILE A 29 -1.16 25.59 -17.39
N GLU A 30 -0.41 24.51 -17.21
CA GLU A 30 -0.43 23.40 -18.16
C GLU A 30 -1.60 22.44 -17.86
N ASP A 31 -2.32 22.04 -18.91
CA ASP A 31 -3.33 20.98 -18.79
C ASP A 31 -2.67 19.63 -18.48
N VAL A 32 -3.20 18.93 -17.48
CA VAL A 32 -2.63 17.65 -17.01
C VAL A 32 -2.66 16.59 -18.11
N ASN A 33 -3.64 16.61 -19.01
CA ASN A 33 -3.69 15.67 -20.13
C ASN A 33 -2.58 15.96 -21.13
N HIS A 34 -2.41 17.24 -21.48
CA HIS A 34 -1.33 17.69 -22.32
C HIS A 34 0.04 17.32 -21.73
N PHE A 35 0.25 17.62 -20.46
CA PHE A 35 1.48 17.27 -19.75
C PHE A 35 1.76 15.76 -19.74
N SER A 36 0.74 14.95 -19.47
CA SER A 36 0.86 13.47 -19.52
C SER A 36 1.12 12.97 -20.94
N LYS A 37 0.53 13.58 -21.98
CA LYS A 37 0.81 13.26 -23.39
C LYS A 37 2.27 13.58 -23.76
N LYS A 38 2.84 14.69 -23.27
CA LYS A 38 4.26 15.01 -23.45
C LYS A 38 5.17 13.93 -22.85
N MET A 39 4.88 13.50 -21.63
CA MET A 39 5.60 12.39 -20.98
C MET A 39 5.55 11.11 -21.85
N LEU A 40 4.37 10.75 -22.37
CA LEU A 40 4.22 9.60 -23.26
C LEU A 40 5.07 9.75 -24.54
N HIS A 41 5.05 10.94 -25.15
CA HIS A 41 5.82 11.21 -26.35
C HIS A 41 7.33 11.08 -26.11
N HIS A 42 7.82 11.56 -24.96
CA HIS A 42 9.21 11.39 -24.54
C HIS A 42 9.58 9.90 -24.39
N LEU A 43 8.74 9.11 -23.71
CA LEU A 43 8.93 7.66 -23.60
C LEU A 43 8.97 6.99 -24.97
N GLN A 44 8.09 7.38 -25.89
CA GLN A 44 8.07 6.85 -27.25
C GLN A 44 9.34 7.21 -28.05
N LYS A 45 9.86 8.43 -27.88
CA LYS A 45 11.09 8.89 -28.52
C LYS A 45 12.30 8.10 -28.01
N ILE A 46 12.42 7.91 -26.70
CA ILE A 46 13.45 7.08 -26.06
C ILE A 46 13.31 5.63 -26.52
N ALA A 47 12.09 5.09 -26.54
CA ALA A 47 11.85 3.74 -27.00
C ALA A 47 12.28 3.55 -28.47
N LYS A 48 12.05 4.56 -29.32
CA LYS A 48 12.46 4.54 -30.73
C LYS A 48 13.99 4.63 -30.89
N SER A 49 14.67 5.41 -30.06
CA SER A 49 16.15 5.46 -30.09
C SER A 49 16.75 4.14 -29.63
N LEU A 50 16.23 3.57 -28.54
CA LEU A 50 16.69 2.29 -28.00
C LEU A 50 16.45 1.10 -28.94
N LYS A 51 15.42 1.15 -29.77
CA LYS A 51 15.18 0.11 -30.79
C LYS A 51 16.34 -0.05 -31.79
N LYS A 52 17.12 1.01 -32.00
CA LYS A 52 18.29 1.01 -32.90
C LYS A 52 19.53 0.38 -32.25
N ASN A 53 19.53 0.24 -30.93
CA ASN A 53 20.66 -0.27 -30.17
C ASN A 53 20.44 -1.75 -29.85
N ASN A 54 21.53 -2.52 -29.77
CA ASN A 54 21.48 -3.89 -29.27
C ASN A 54 21.44 -3.83 -27.74
N ILE A 55 20.41 -4.41 -27.11
CA ILE A 55 20.25 -4.42 -25.65
C ILE A 55 20.27 -5.90 -25.22
N ASP A 56 21.27 -6.28 -24.44
CA ASP A 56 21.51 -7.65 -23.96
C ASP A 56 21.59 -8.68 -25.09
N GLY A 57 22.33 -8.36 -26.15
CA GLY A 57 22.50 -9.24 -27.32
C GLY A 57 21.23 -9.46 -28.15
N LYS A 58 20.12 -8.76 -27.83
CA LYS A 58 18.85 -8.80 -28.57
C LYS A 58 18.50 -7.42 -29.11
N LEU A 59 17.97 -7.37 -30.34
CA LEU A 59 17.53 -6.14 -31.00
C LEU A 59 16.43 -5.41 -30.22
N GLY A 60 16.79 -4.26 -29.64
CA GLY A 60 15.87 -3.25 -29.14
C GLY A 60 14.88 -3.70 -28.05
N ILE A 61 13.62 -3.28 -28.20
CA ILE A 61 12.54 -3.43 -27.19
C ILE A 61 11.70 -4.71 -27.43
N ARG A 62 12.07 -5.54 -28.41
CA ARG A 62 11.35 -6.80 -28.66
C ARG A 62 11.79 -7.87 -27.68
N GLY A 63 10.85 -8.47 -26.95
CA GLY A 63 11.08 -9.55 -25.99
C GLY A 63 10.13 -9.48 -24.78
N SER A 64 9.92 -10.62 -24.11
CA SER A 64 9.21 -10.66 -22.83
C SER A 64 9.94 -9.79 -21.79
N GLY A 65 9.19 -9.09 -20.94
CA GLY A 65 9.75 -8.19 -19.91
C GLY A 65 10.18 -6.79 -20.38
N ARG A 66 9.98 -6.45 -21.66
CA ARG A 66 10.39 -5.13 -22.22
C ARG A 66 9.22 -4.13 -22.32
N MET A 67 9.55 -2.83 -22.32
CA MET A 67 8.59 -1.72 -22.33
C MET A 67 7.69 -1.73 -23.58
N THR A 68 6.45 -2.20 -23.45
CA THR A 68 5.50 -2.25 -24.58
C THR A 68 4.77 -0.92 -24.80
N LYS A 69 4.19 -0.73 -26.00
CA LYS A 69 3.28 0.41 -26.26
C LYS A 69 2.14 0.50 -25.25
N LYS A 70 1.53 -0.65 -24.90
CA LYS A 70 0.48 -0.76 -23.89
C LYS A 70 0.98 -0.30 -22.52
N MET A 71 2.19 -0.70 -22.14
CA MET A 71 2.81 -0.30 -20.88
C MET A 71 3.03 1.22 -20.83
N MET A 72 3.57 1.83 -21.89
CA MET A 72 3.75 3.29 -21.97
C MET A 72 2.41 4.05 -21.85
N ILE A 73 1.36 3.57 -22.52
CA ILE A 73 0.01 4.15 -22.41
C ILE A 73 -0.51 4.05 -20.97
N ASN A 74 -0.35 2.88 -20.32
CA ASN A 74 -0.74 2.70 -18.92
C ASN A 74 0.05 3.64 -17.99
N PHE A 75 1.35 3.78 -18.20
CA PHE A 75 2.19 4.75 -17.48
C PHE A 75 1.64 6.17 -17.59
N LYS A 76 1.29 6.63 -18.80
CA LYS A 76 0.64 7.93 -18.99
C LYS A 76 -0.65 8.07 -18.17
N HIS A 77 -1.48 7.03 -18.15
CA HIS A 77 -2.73 7.05 -17.39
C HIS A 77 -2.47 7.12 -15.87
N TYR A 78 -1.55 6.31 -15.35
CA TYR A 78 -1.19 6.36 -13.94
C TYR A 78 -0.53 7.68 -13.55
N TYR A 79 0.34 8.21 -14.41
CA TYR A 79 1.00 9.51 -14.22
C TYR A 79 -0.03 10.64 -14.09
N ARG A 80 -1.00 10.69 -15.02
CA ARG A 80 -2.13 11.63 -14.94
C ARG A 80 -2.88 11.48 -13.62
N LEU A 81 -3.23 10.26 -13.22
CA LEU A 81 -3.98 10.01 -11.99
C LEU A 81 -3.19 10.40 -10.73
N ALA A 82 -1.87 10.18 -10.70
CA ALA A 82 -1.01 10.59 -9.60
C ALA A 82 -1.02 12.11 -9.41
N ILE A 83 -0.93 12.87 -10.51
CA ILE A 83 -1.03 14.34 -10.48
C ILE A 83 -2.43 14.77 -10.01
N LEU A 84 -3.49 14.16 -10.57
CA LEU A 84 -4.87 14.55 -10.25
C LEU A 84 -5.27 14.24 -8.80
N ARG A 85 -4.70 13.22 -8.17
CA ARG A 85 -5.00 12.83 -6.78
C ARG A 85 -4.23 13.65 -5.75
N ASN A 86 -3.14 14.29 -6.14
CA ASN A 86 -2.23 15.01 -5.24
C ASN A 86 -2.05 16.49 -5.63
N LYS A 87 -3.10 17.12 -6.17
CA LYS A 87 -3.01 18.49 -6.74
C LYS A 87 -2.56 19.57 -5.75
N THR A 88 -2.78 19.36 -4.46
CA THR A 88 -2.53 20.33 -3.40
C THR A 88 -1.19 20.15 -2.71
N ASN A 89 -0.50 19.02 -2.93
CA ASN A 89 0.77 18.71 -2.27
C ASN A 89 1.79 18.19 -3.29
N LEU A 90 2.82 19.00 -3.54
CA LEU A 90 3.89 18.66 -4.48
C LEU A 90 4.70 17.45 -4.02
N GLY A 91 4.97 17.33 -2.72
CA GLY A 91 5.72 16.20 -2.16
C GLY A 91 5.00 14.87 -2.37
N ASP A 92 3.69 14.83 -2.11
CA ASP A 92 2.88 13.63 -2.32
C ASP A 92 2.66 13.34 -3.79
N MET A 93 2.53 14.37 -4.63
CA MET A 93 2.51 14.22 -6.08
C MET A 93 3.80 13.57 -6.59
N MET A 94 4.97 14.07 -6.16
CA MET A 94 6.26 13.49 -6.53
C MET A 94 6.36 12.05 -6.07
N ARG A 95 6.03 11.74 -4.82
CA ARG A 95 6.03 10.36 -4.30
C ARG A 95 5.13 9.44 -5.12
N ALA A 96 3.91 9.86 -5.41
CA ALA A 96 2.95 9.07 -6.19
C ALA A 96 3.43 8.83 -7.64
N VAL A 97 4.05 9.83 -8.26
CA VAL A 97 4.65 9.70 -9.60
C VAL A 97 5.81 8.70 -9.57
N TRP A 98 6.73 8.84 -8.62
CA TRP A 98 7.88 7.95 -8.49
C TRP A 98 7.48 6.52 -8.12
N ALA A 99 6.42 6.34 -7.32
CA ALA A 99 5.90 5.03 -6.96
C ALA A 99 5.52 4.20 -8.20
N ILE A 100 5.02 4.84 -9.26
CA ILE A 100 4.69 4.15 -10.53
C ILE A 100 5.97 3.57 -11.15
N TRP A 101 7.05 4.36 -11.19
CA TRP A 101 8.32 3.92 -11.77
C TRP A 101 8.95 2.82 -10.93
N LYS A 102 9.07 3.03 -9.61
CA LYS A 102 9.62 2.04 -8.67
C LYS A 102 8.87 0.71 -8.74
N HIS A 103 7.55 0.75 -8.73
CA HIS A 103 6.72 -0.46 -8.86
C HIS A 103 7.01 -1.23 -10.16
N LYS A 104 7.36 -0.53 -11.25
CA LYS A 104 7.63 -1.14 -12.55
C LYS A 104 9.09 -1.53 -12.77
N SER A 105 10.03 -0.94 -12.03
CA SER A 105 11.43 -1.36 -11.99
C SER A 105 11.68 -2.47 -10.97
N SER A 106 10.75 -2.69 -10.05
CA SER A 106 10.82 -3.74 -9.02
C SER A 106 11.04 -5.14 -9.61
N SER A 107 11.89 -5.92 -8.95
CA SER A 107 12.17 -7.33 -9.26
C SER A 107 12.14 -8.17 -7.98
N ASN A 108 12.16 -9.50 -8.12
CA ASN A 108 12.19 -10.38 -6.94
C ASN A 108 13.50 -10.23 -6.14
N SER A 109 14.62 -9.93 -6.81
CA SER A 109 15.92 -9.69 -6.17
C SER A 109 16.03 -8.29 -5.58
N GLU A 110 15.34 -7.32 -6.17
CA GLU A 110 15.39 -5.91 -5.77
C GLU A 110 13.95 -5.35 -5.71
N PRO A 111 13.24 -5.57 -4.59
CA PRO A 111 11.85 -5.16 -4.46
C PRO A 111 11.75 -3.66 -4.16
N HIS A 112 11.11 -2.89 -5.05
CA HIS A 112 10.94 -1.44 -4.93
C HIS A 112 9.48 -1.07 -4.68
N HIS A 113 8.96 -1.47 -3.52
CA HIS A 113 7.56 -1.28 -3.15
C HIS A 113 7.34 -0.25 -2.03
N GLU A 114 8.36 0.53 -1.66
CA GLU A 114 8.32 1.40 -0.48
C GLU A 114 7.28 2.52 -0.58
N TRP A 115 6.94 2.96 -1.79
CA TRP A 115 5.96 4.02 -2.04
C TRP A 115 4.64 3.50 -2.64
N CYS A 116 4.45 2.18 -2.64
CA CYS A 116 3.21 1.58 -3.10
C CYS A 116 2.13 1.59 -2.01
N SER A 117 0.87 1.57 -2.43
CA SER A 117 -0.25 1.25 -1.53
C SER A 117 -0.61 -0.24 -1.62
N PRO A 118 -0.93 -0.90 -0.49
CA PRO A 118 -1.51 -2.25 -0.48
C PRO A 118 -2.81 -2.35 -1.31
N SER A 119 -3.52 -1.24 -1.56
CA SER A 119 -4.77 -1.29 -2.32
C SER A 119 -4.61 -1.80 -3.76
N TYR A 120 -3.41 -1.68 -4.34
CA TYR A 120 -3.13 -2.13 -5.71
C TYR A 120 -1.83 -2.93 -5.85
N CYS A 121 -0.99 -2.97 -4.82
CA CYS A 121 0.30 -3.65 -4.87
C CYS A 121 0.19 -5.08 -4.34
N GLY A 122 0.15 -6.05 -5.26
CA GLY A 122 0.10 -7.47 -4.89
C GLY A 122 1.25 -7.95 -4.00
N TYR A 123 2.43 -7.34 -4.13
CA TYR A 123 3.58 -7.63 -3.23
C TYR A 123 3.27 -7.26 -1.77
N LEU A 124 2.79 -6.03 -1.53
CA LEU A 124 2.42 -5.58 -0.18
C LEU A 124 1.22 -6.38 0.37
N GLN A 125 0.21 -6.66 -0.47
CA GLN A 125 -0.91 -7.52 -0.08
C GLN A 125 -0.45 -8.92 0.32
N ALA A 126 0.54 -9.48 -0.38
CA ALA A 126 1.10 -10.78 -0.05
C ALA A 126 1.88 -10.75 1.26
N LEU A 127 2.59 -9.66 1.57
CA LEU A 127 3.27 -9.48 2.86
C LEU A 127 2.27 -9.40 4.02
N GLU A 128 1.19 -8.62 3.87
CA GLU A 128 0.12 -8.54 4.86
C GLU A 128 -0.52 -9.92 5.10
N LYS A 129 -0.77 -10.67 4.03
CA LYS A 129 -1.27 -12.06 4.14
C LYS A 129 -0.26 -12.99 4.76
N ALA A 130 1.03 -12.89 4.44
CA ALA A 130 2.07 -13.70 5.05
C ALA A 130 2.09 -13.50 6.57
N ASP A 131 1.90 -12.27 7.06
CA ASP A 131 1.78 -12.00 8.49
C ASP A 131 0.54 -12.64 9.12
N THR A 132 -0.58 -12.71 8.39
CA THR A 132 -1.74 -13.50 8.88
C THR A 132 -1.45 -15.00 8.90
N LEU A 133 -0.73 -15.52 7.90
CA LEU A 133 -0.35 -16.92 7.83
C LEU A 133 0.69 -17.30 8.90
N LYS A 134 1.55 -16.36 9.33
CA LYS A 134 2.44 -16.53 10.49
C LYS A 134 1.70 -16.85 11.78
N ARG A 135 0.45 -16.42 11.93
CA ARG A 135 -0.36 -16.71 13.13
C ARG A 135 -0.89 -18.14 13.16
N VAL A 136 -0.93 -18.81 12.01
CA VAL A 136 -1.39 -20.21 11.89
C VAL A 136 -0.24 -21.16 11.55
N LEU A 137 0.99 -20.64 11.47
CA LEU A 137 2.20 -21.46 11.48
C LEU A 137 2.15 -22.32 12.76
N ASN A 138 2.31 -23.64 12.61
CA ASN A 138 2.11 -24.68 13.63
C ASN A 138 0.67 -25.23 13.79
N GLY A 139 -0.30 -24.78 12.99
CA GLY A 139 -1.54 -25.53 12.74
C GLY A 139 -2.36 -25.95 13.96
N GLY A 140 -2.35 -25.13 15.03
CA GLY A 140 -3.09 -25.43 16.26
C GLY A 140 -4.59 -25.42 16.03
N SER A 141 -5.27 -26.49 16.45
CA SER A 141 -6.74 -26.54 16.52
C SER A 141 -7.15 -26.61 17.99
N GLN A 142 -8.11 -25.79 18.40
CA GLN A 142 -8.66 -25.84 19.76
C GLN A 142 -9.73 -26.93 19.82
N ASN A 143 -9.54 -27.91 20.70
CA ASN A 143 -10.62 -28.80 21.11
C ASN A 143 -11.69 -27.95 21.84
N ALA A 144 -12.98 -28.09 21.48
CA ALA A 144 -14.05 -27.33 22.11
C ALA A 144 -14.07 -27.49 23.64
N ASN A 145 -13.74 -28.69 24.12
CA ASN A 145 -13.71 -29.04 25.54
C ASN A 145 -12.51 -28.46 26.30
N GLU A 146 -11.43 -28.11 25.59
CA GLU A 146 -10.16 -27.59 26.15
C GLU A 146 -9.82 -26.20 25.60
N SER A 147 -10.79 -25.52 25.00
CA SER A 147 -10.60 -24.15 24.53
C SER A 147 -10.50 -23.19 25.72
N PHE A 148 -9.69 -22.14 25.59
CA PHE A 148 -9.56 -21.09 26.60
C PHE A 148 -10.93 -20.58 27.09
N HIS A 149 -11.88 -20.39 26.16
CA HIS A 149 -13.24 -19.96 26.52
C HIS A 149 -14.01 -21.01 27.32
N SER A 150 -13.88 -22.30 27.00
CA SER A 150 -14.51 -23.37 27.79
C SER A 150 -14.01 -23.35 29.23
N ILE A 151 -12.69 -23.20 29.42
CA ILE A 151 -12.06 -23.11 30.75
C ILE A 151 -12.47 -21.82 31.48
N LEU A 152 -12.43 -20.67 30.80
CA LEU A 152 -12.83 -19.40 31.41
C LEU A 152 -14.27 -19.44 31.88
N TRP A 153 -15.19 -19.97 31.08
CA TRP A 153 -16.61 -20.02 31.43
C TRP A 153 -16.97 -21.14 32.41
N SER A 154 -16.09 -22.14 32.58
CA SER A 154 -16.23 -23.09 33.70
C SER A 154 -15.84 -22.45 35.04
N LEU A 155 -14.83 -21.57 35.04
CA LEU A 155 -14.40 -20.81 36.21
C LEU A 155 -15.36 -19.65 36.54
N ALA A 156 -15.85 -18.94 35.52
CA ALA A 156 -16.76 -17.80 35.65
C ALA A 156 -18.00 -17.97 34.76
N PRO A 157 -19.04 -18.71 35.21
CA PRO A 157 -20.22 -18.98 34.40
C PRO A 157 -20.95 -17.71 33.95
N LYS A 158 -21.29 -17.63 32.66
CA LYS A 158 -21.96 -16.46 32.03
C LYS A 158 -23.30 -16.09 32.63
N ASN A 159 -23.97 -17.04 33.29
CA ASN A 159 -25.27 -16.85 33.92
C ASN A 159 -25.19 -16.37 35.37
N ARG A 160 -23.99 -16.08 35.88
CA ARG A 160 -23.78 -15.54 37.23
C ARG A 160 -23.09 -14.20 37.15
N TYR A 161 -23.53 -13.27 38.00
CA TYR A 161 -22.83 -12.01 38.18
C TYR A 161 -21.48 -12.27 38.85
N SER A 162 -20.42 -11.77 38.23
CA SER A 162 -19.04 -11.83 38.76
C SER A 162 -18.45 -10.44 38.68
N THR A 163 -17.73 -10.03 39.72
CA THR A 163 -17.01 -8.74 39.73
C THR A 163 -15.87 -8.76 38.70
N GLY A 164 -15.47 -7.59 38.16
CA GLY A 164 -14.35 -7.49 37.22
C GLY A 164 -13.06 -8.16 37.71
N VAL A 165 -12.71 -7.95 38.98
CA VAL A 165 -11.55 -8.59 39.64
C VAL A 165 -11.59 -10.12 39.58
N MET A 166 -12.77 -10.71 39.77
CA MET A 166 -12.97 -12.16 39.67
C MET A 166 -12.84 -12.64 38.21
N ILE A 167 -13.35 -11.88 37.24
CA ILE A 167 -13.20 -12.21 35.82
C ILE A 167 -11.73 -12.17 35.40
N ASP A 168 -10.98 -11.16 35.85
CA ASP A 168 -9.55 -11.02 35.56
C ASP A 168 -8.74 -12.18 36.15
N LEU A 169 -9.05 -12.57 37.40
CA LEU A 169 -8.43 -13.73 38.04
C LEU A 169 -8.77 -15.03 37.30
N CYS A 170 -10.04 -15.26 36.96
CA CYS A 170 -10.46 -16.43 36.19
C CYS A 170 -9.83 -16.47 34.80
N ALA A 171 -9.64 -15.31 34.14
CA ALA A 171 -8.95 -15.22 32.85
C ALA A 171 -7.46 -15.58 32.97
N ALA A 172 -6.79 -15.10 34.03
CA ALA A 172 -5.40 -15.46 34.31
C ALA A 172 -5.25 -16.97 34.58
N MET A 173 -6.12 -17.54 35.43
CA MET A 173 -6.14 -18.98 35.71
C MET A 173 -6.46 -19.80 34.45
N ALA A 174 -7.42 -19.37 33.64
CA ALA A 174 -7.77 -20.06 32.40
C ALA A 174 -6.62 -20.05 31.39
N ALA A 175 -5.82 -18.98 31.33
CA ALA A 175 -4.64 -18.91 30.47
C ALA A 175 -3.55 -19.90 30.90
N LEU A 176 -3.31 -20.03 32.21
CA LEU A 176 -2.38 -21.01 32.78
C LEU A 176 -2.82 -22.44 32.47
N ILE A 177 -4.08 -22.78 32.78
CA ILE A 177 -4.64 -24.12 32.50
C ILE A 177 -4.62 -24.43 31.01
N TYR A 178 -4.94 -23.45 30.16
CA TYR A 178 -5.00 -23.65 28.72
C TYR A 178 -3.62 -23.95 28.12
N ASN A 179 -2.57 -23.29 28.61
CA ASN A 179 -1.21 -23.47 28.08
C ASN A 179 -0.53 -24.73 28.59
N ASP A 180 -0.64 -25.02 29.90
CA ASP A 180 0.19 -26.03 30.56
C ASP A 180 -0.63 -27.02 31.41
N GLY A 181 -1.95 -27.02 31.25
CA GLY A 181 -2.86 -27.84 32.05
C GLY A 181 -2.91 -27.42 33.52
N TYR A 182 -3.56 -28.20 34.36
CA TYR A 182 -3.70 -27.91 35.80
C TYR A 182 -2.38 -27.90 36.59
N GLN A 183 -1.29 -28.44 36.03
CA GLN A 183 0.04 -28.42 36.66
C GLN A 183 0.54 -26.98 36.85
N SER A 184 0.18 -26.07 35.95
CA SER A 184 0.52 -24.65 36.03
C SER A 184 -0.02 -23.93 37.27
N ILE A 185 -1.06 -24.47 37.91
CA ILE A 185 -1.69 -23.87 39.08
C ILE A 185 -1.04 -24.34 40.37
N ILE A 186 -0.31 -25.47 40.37
CA ILE A 186 0.30 -26.03 41.58
C ILE A 186 1.18 -25.00 42.30
N PRO A 187 2.09 -24.25 41.63
CA PRO A 187 2.91 -23.24 42.32
C PRO A 187 2.07 -22.14 42.97
N VAL A 188 1.00 -21.70 42.30
CA VAL A 188 0.07 -20.68 42.82
C VAL A 188 -0.66 -21.18 44.06
N LEU A 189 -1.08 -22.45 44.04
CA LEU A 189 -1.73 -23.07 45.20
C LEU A 189 -0.75 -23.22 46.37
N SER A 190 0.46 -23.72 46.11
CA SER A 190 1.52 -23.85 47.12
C SER A 190 1.83 -22.52 47.82
N GLU A 191 1.88 -21.41 47.06
CA GLU A 191 2.09 -20.07 47.61
C GLU A 191 0.93 -19.61 48.51
N ILE A 192 -0.32 -19.90 48.12
CA ILE A 192 -1.52 -19.55 48.90
C ILE A 192 -1.64 -20.43 50.16
N THR A 193 -1.28 -21.71 50.07
CA THR A 193 -1.41 -22.68 51.17
C THR A 193 -0.20 -22.74 52.09
N GLY A 194 0.89 -22.07 51.75
CA GLY A 194 2.13 -22.04 52.55
C GLY A 194 2.86 -23.39 52.60
N THR A 195 2.69 -24.22 51.57
CA THR A 195 3.33 -25.53 51.45
C THR A 195 4.45 -25.43 50.40
N GLU A 196 5.70 -25.42 50.85
CA GLU A 196 6.91 -25.53 50.01
C GLU A 196 6.90 -26.81 49.15
#